data_AF-A0A7L7KPK9-F1
#
_entry.id   AF-A0A7L7KPK9-F1
#
_cell.length_a   1.000
_cell.length_b   1.000
_cell.length_c   1.000
_cell.angle_alpha   90.00
_cell.angle_beta   90.00
_cell.angle_gamma   90.00
#
_symmetry.space_group_name_H-M   'P 1'
#
loop_
_entity.id
_entity.type
_entity.pdbx_description
1 polymer ?
#
loop_
_entity_poly.entity_id
_entity_poly.type
_entity_poly.pdbx_seq_one_letter_code
_entity_poly.pdbx_strand_id
1 'polypeptide(L)'
;MIEHIYIKNYKAFKRENIVVDKHTLLIGPYDSGKTTVLEALDLFFNNHLRHDFIRNTKEDIVIELLINDTRYRKVYAPPDYYIDYQKCIGNMYDINHIRYLHIGKTINNQKLLNDILTINLTTKLDPTMQARIFKVSDYIDGTLGNSNYKIFQTTSDYQMYFDEDISFTTEEYQRILSNITYQYLVIGIDNVEQHFDTESLKKINQYTYQTIYTTNDSAIVKTNDYYVSTLYKGNKNDDFDTVKKRLSSKQNKTYLLVEGKYDVNWYETAIRLLDKQESYTVIPCGGVGNITFVKEQLEKEGYKTLVITDGDSNHYHPLEREIVELYGDLDFINRTFHTDFTHIPKSKHTFFKALTVKDDVAKNILSHWAKKHLTADHPFVQEIAQYL
;
A
#
# COMPACT_ATOMS: atom_id res chain seq x y z
N MET A 1 2.76 -0.93 -10.20
CA MET A 1 1.89 -0.25 -9.22
C MET A 1 2.61 -0.21 -7.89
N ILE A 2 2.21 0.66 -6.96
CA ILE A 2 2.76 0.65 -5.61
C ILE A 2 2.26 -0.62 -4.92
N GLU A 3 3.16 -1.38 -4.32
CA GLU A 3 2.86 -2.66 -3.65
C GLU A 3 3.10 -2.55 -2.14
N HIS A 4 4.05 -1.70 -1.75
CA HIS A 4 4.41 -1.48 -0.36
C HIS A 4 4.88 -0.06 -0.13
N ILE A 5 4.55 0.48 1.04
CA ILE A 5 4.90 1.82 1.48
C ILE A 5 5.57 1.69 2.86
N TYR A 6 6.80 2.19 2.96
CA TYR A 6 7.51 2.35 4.21
C TYR A 6 7.61 3.84 4.56
N ILE A 7 7.21 4.19 5.77
CA ILE A 7 7.21 5.58 6.25
C ILE A 7 7.97 5.65 7.57
N LYS A 8 8.89 6.61 7.70
CA LYS A 8 9.65 6.89 8.92
C LYS A 8 9.59 8.37 9.25
N ASN A 9 9.44 8.68 10.55
CA ASN A 9 9.53 10.03 11.11
C ASN A 9 8.53 11.04 10.53
N TYR A 10 7.32 10.59 10.15
CA TYR A 10 6.33 11.43 9.48
C TYR A 10 4.93 11.25 10.07
N LYS A 11 4.30 12.38 10.45
CA LYS A 11 2.99 12.53 11.08
C LYS A 11 2.73 11.47 12.16
N ALA A 12 1.85 10.50 11.91
CA ALA A 12 1.49 9.47 12.89
C ALA A 12 2.58 8.40 13.08
N PHE A 13 3.51 8.25 12.14
CA PHE A 13 4.39 7.09 12.07
C PHE A 13 5.82 7.43 12.50
N LYS A 14 6.25 6.82 13.62
CA LYS A 14 7.69 6.70 13.94
C LYS A 14 8.37 5.84 12.87
N ARG A 15 7.77 4.70 12.58
CA ARG A 15 8.16 3.73 11.55
C ARG A 15 6.96 2.85 11.25
N GLU A 16 6.54 2.75 9.99
CA GLU A 16 5.41 1.90 9.60
C GLU A 16 5.63 1.28 8.22
N ASN A 17 5.09 0.07 8.02
CA ASN A 17 5.09 -0.66 6.76
C ASN A 17 3.63 -0.89 6.35
N ILE A 18 3.23 -0.47 5.16
CA ILE A 18 1.86 -0.57 4.67
C ILE A 18 1.86 -1.33 3.35
N VAL A 19 1.06 -2.40 3.28
CA VAL A 19 0.80 -3.13 2.03
C VAL A 19 -0.38 -2.48 1.33
N VAL A 20 -0.24 -2.28 0.03
CA VAL A 20 -1.29 -1.74 -0.84
C VAL A 20 -1.39 -2.58 -2.10
N ASP A 21 -2.57 -2.59 -2.70
CA ASP A 21 -2.91 -3.26 -3.94
C ASP A 21 -3.44 -2.25 -4.97
N LYS A 22 -3.84 -2.73 -6.16
CA LYS A 22 -4.43 -1.90 -7.22
C LYS A 22 -5.53 -0.97 -6.71
N HIS A 23 -6.44 -1.47 -5.89
CA HIS A 23 -7.45 -0.64 -5.22
C HIS A 23 -7.45 -1.02 -3.75
N THR A 24 -7.11 -0.06 -2.89
CA THR A 24 -6.94 -0.29 -1.46
C THR A 24 -7.86 0.60 -0.65
N LEU A 25 -8.60 0.01 0.27
CA LEU A 25 -9.35 0.72 1.29
C LEU A 25 -8.62 0.60 2.64
N LEU A 26 -8.09 1.71 3.14
CA LEU A 26 -7.45 1.82 4.44
C LEU A 26 -8.50 2.05 5.52
N ILE A 27 -8.55 1.15 6.49
CA ILE A 27 -9.44 1.22 7.65
C ILE A 27 -8.62 1.20 8.94
N GLY A 28 -9.19 1.72 10.01
CA GLY A 28 -8.56 1.74 11.32
C GLY A 28 -9.19 2.76 12.25
N PRO A 29 -8.73 2.81 13.51
CA PRO A 29 -9.19 3.79 14.50
C PRO A 29 -8.91 5.25 14.10
N TYR A 30 -9.47 6.19 14.86
CA TYR A 30 -9.09 7.60 14.72
C TYR A 30 -7.58 7.76 14.99
N ASP A 31 -6.89 8.60 14.20
CA ASP A 31 -5.43 8.75 14.10
C ASP A 31 -4.59 7.48 13.89
N SER A 32 -5.16 6.38 13.37
CA SER A 32 -4.36 5.20 13.01
C SER A 32 -3.35 5.43 11.87
N GLY A 33 -3.24 6.67 11.40
CA GLY A 33 -2.31 7.09 10.37
C GLY A 33 -2.81 6.88 8.94
N LYS A 34 -4.11 6.63 8.74
CA LYS A 34 -4.71 6.53 7.39
C LYS A 34 -4.36 7.74 6.52
N THR A 35 -4.64 8.96 6.99
CA THR A 35 -4.26 10.20 6.31
C THR A 35 -2.74 10.35 6.16
N THR A 36 -1.96 9.87 7.12
CA THR A 36 -0.48 9.89 7.03
C THR A 36 0.02 9.12 5.81
N VAL A 37 -0.62 8.01 5.44
CA VAL A 37 -0.25 7.27 4.22
C VAL A 37 -0.44 8.14 2.98
N LEU A 38 -1.60 8.80 2.86
CA LEU A 38 -1.91 9.63 1.70
C LEU A 38 -1.00 10.86 1.59
N GLU A 39 -0.70 11.52 2.71
CA GLU A 39 0.20 12.67 2.74
C GLU A 39 1.66 12.28 2.54
N ALA A 40 2.09 11.10 2.99
CA ALA A 40 3.43 10.60 2.69
C ALA A 40 3.60 10.33 1.19
N LEU A 41 2.56 9.85 0.50
CA LEU A 41 2.57 9.74 -0.95
C LEU A 41 2.59 11.12 -1.63
N ASP A 42 1.88 12.11 -1.09
CA ASP A 42 1.91 13.48 -1.60
C ASP A 42 3.31 14.11 -1.46
N LEU A 43 3.97 13.90 -0.31
CA LEU A 43 5.35 14.27 -0.12
C LEU A 43 6.27 13.53 -1.11
N PHE A 44 6.11 12.22 -1.27
CA PHE A 44 6.98 11.43 -2.16
C PHE A 44 6.86 11.82 -3.63
N PHE A 45 5.65 11.97 -4.16
CA PHE A 45 5.45 12.25 -5.59
C PHE A 45 5.50 13.75 -5.91
N ASN A 46 4.91 14.60 -5.06
CA ASN A 46 4.69 16.01 -5.34
C ASN A 46 5.61 16.94 -4.52
N ASN A 47 6.43 16.41 -3.62
CA ASN A 47 7.34 17.16 -2.74
C ASN A 47 6.62 18.17 -1.83
N HIS A 48 5.35 17.92 -1.51
CA HIS A 48 4.57 18.73 -0.55
C HIS A 48 4.96 18.41 0.89
N LEU A 49 6.07 18.99 1.35
CA LEU A 49 6.52 18.87 2.73
C LEU A 49 5.73 19.79 3.66
N ARG A 50 5.31 19.22 4.79
CA ARG A 50 4.73 19.94 5.92
C ARG A 50 5.61 19.75 7.15
N HIS A 51 6.28 20.82 7.58
CA HIS A 51 7.22 20.76 8.70
C HIS A 51 6.54 20.41 10.03
N ASP A 52 5.26 20.76 10.19
CA ASP A 52 4.45 20.39 11.36
C ASP A 52 4.17 18.89 11.46
N PHE A 53 4.40 18.13 10.39
CA PHE A 53 4.28 16.67 10.37
C PHE A 53 5.58 15.95 10.73
N ILE A 54 6.67 16.67 10.99
CA ILE A 54 7.95 16.04 11.34
C ILE A 54 7.92 15.66 12.82
N ARG A 55 8.07 14.37 13.12
CA ARG A 55 7.95 13.89 14.51
C ARG A 55 9.17 14.20 15.35
N ASN A 56 10.36 14.02 14.79
CA ASN A 56 11.63 14.35 15.41
C ASN A 56 12.44 15.20 14.44
N THR A 57 12.64 16.48 14.79
CA THR A 57 13.33 17.47 13.94
C THR A 57 14.82 17.20 13.77
N LYS A 58 15.37 16.20 14.46
CA LYS A 58 16.77 15.77 14.36
C LYS A 58 16.98 14.50 13.54
N GLU A 59 15.90 13.91 13.01
CA GLU A 59 15.96 12.66 12.24
C GLU A 59 15.48 12.86 10.82
N ASP A 60 16.03 12.06 9.89
CA ASP A 60 15.58 12.02 8.51
C ASP A 60 14.12 11.53 8.41
N ILE A 61 13.34 12.18 7.53
CA ILE A 61 12.08 11.61 7.01
C ILE A 61 12.46 10.63 5.91
N VAL A 62 11.93 9.42 5.99
CA VAL A 62 12.16 8.40 4.95
C VAL A 62 10.82 7.91 4.44
N ILE A 63 10.60 8.06 3.14
CA ILE A 63 9.48 7.43 2.44
C ILE A 63 10.07 6.52 1.37
N GLU A 64 9.71 5.24 1.44
CA GLU A 64 10.16 4.23 0.50
C GLU A 64 8.97 3.46 -0.06
N LEU A 65 8.95 3.30 -1.38
CA LEU A 65 7.94 2.57 -2.12
C LEU A 65 8.57 1.34 -2.78
N LEU A 66 7.84 0.23 -2.76
CA LEU A 66 8.09 -0.90 -3.66
C LEU A 66 7.13 -0.77 -4.85
N ILE A 67 7.69 -0.65 -6.05
CA ILE A 67 6.92 -0.52 -7.29
C ILE A 67 7.48 -1.53 -8.29
N ASN A 68 6.65 -2.51 -8.68
CA ASN A 68 7.05 -3.60 -9.59
C ASN A 68 8.36 -4.27 -9.11
N ASP A 69 8.37 -4.71 -7.85
CA ASP A 69 9.52 -5.34 -7.19
C ASP A 69 10.79 -4.47 -7.06
N THR A 70 10.77 -3.20 -7.51
CA THR A 70 11.89 -2.27 -7.40
C THR A 70 11.67 -1.26 -6.27
N ARG A 71 12.71 -1.01 -5.47
CA ARG A 71 12.66 -0.10 -4.33
C ARG A 71 13.02 1.33 -4.72
N TYR A 72 12.17 2.26 -4.34
CA TYR A 72 12.35 3.70 -4.55
C TYR A 72 12.25 4.41 -3.20
N ARG A 73 13.34 5.03 -2.73
CA ARG A 73 13.38 5.77 -1.47
C ARG A 73 13.72 7.23 -1.70
N LYS A 74 12.91 8.13 -1.12
CA LYS A 74 13.24 9.54 -0.93
C LYS A 74 13.55 9.81 0.54
N VAL A 75 14.59 10.59 0.78
CA VAL A 75 15.04 10.98 2.13
C VAL A 75 15.08 12.50 2.22
N TYR A 76 14.43 13.05 3.24
CA TYR A 76 14.43 14.49 3.53
C TYR A 76 15.16 14.68 4.87
N ALA A 77 16.29 15.39 4.84
CA ALA A 77 17.23 15.44 5.95
C ALA A 77 17.25 16.81 6.66
N PRO A 78 17.39 16.85 8.01
CA PRO A 78 17.50 18.10 8.74
C PRO A 78 18.75 18.91 8.33
N PRO A 79 18.78 20.23 8.61
CA PRO A 79 17.74 20.99 9.32
C PRO A 79 16.58 21.45 8.43
N ASP A 80 16.83 21.60 7.13
CA ASP A 80 15.88 22.24 6.20
C ASP A 80 14.95 21.24 5.52
N TYR A 81 15.23 19.94 5.62
CA TYR A 81 14.44 18.87 5.00
C TYR A 81 14.36 18.97 3.47
N TYR A 82 15.44 19.45 2.86
CA TYR A 82 15.69 19.21 1.44
C TYR A 82 15.94 17.72 1.18
N ILE A 83 15.74 17.30 -0.06
CA ILE A 83 16.03 15.93 -0.49
C ILE A 83 17.53 15.68 -0.40
N ASP A 84 17.90 14.64 0.35
CA ASP A 84 19.26 14.11 0.38
C ASP A 84 19.41 13.06 -0.72
N TYR A 85 19.90 13.50 -1.89
CA TYR A 85 20.06 12.64 -3.07
C TYR A 85 21.01 11.45 -2.84
N GLN A 86 21.97 11.55 -1.90
CA GLN A 86 22.92 10.47 -1.62
C GLN A 86 22.28 9.34 -0.81
N LYS A 87 21.28 9.65 0.01
CA LYS A 87 20.52 8.65 0.80
C LYS A 87 19.31 8.08 0.05
N CYS A 88 18.95 8.64 -1.10
CA CYS A 88 17.88 8.12 -1.95
C CYS A 88 18.30 6.79 -2.60
N ILE A 89 17.32 5.92 -2.87
CA ILE A 89 17.53 4.61 -3.50
C ILE A 89 16.58 4.48 -4.68
N GLY A 90 17.03 3.82 -5.75
CA GLY A 90 16.25 3.65 -6.98
C GLY A 90 16.36 4.87 -7.88
N ASN A 91 16.22 4.66 -9.18
CA ASN A 91 16.23 5.76 -10.14
C ASN A 91 14.84 6.40 -10.19
N MET A 92 14.64 7.51 -9.46
CA MET A 92 13.35 8.22 -9.41
C MET A 92 12.80 8.59 -10.79
N TYR A 93 13.67 8.77 -11.78
CA TYR A 93 13.26 9.05 -13.14
C TYR A 93 12.48 7.90 -13.78
N ASP A 94 12.74 6.65 -13.40
CA ASP A 94 12.02 5.47 -13.91
C ASP A 94 10.53 5.54 -13.57
N ILE A 95 10.19 6.09 -12.41
CA ILE A 95 8.81 6.24 -11.93
C ILE A 95 8.26 7.65 -12.14
N ASN A 96 8.99 8.52 -12.83
CA ASN A 96 8.57 9.89 -13.09
C ASN A 96 7.33 9.98 -13.99
N HIS A 97 6.96 8.90 -14.68
CA HIS A 97 5.70 8.78 -15.41
C HIS A 97 4.51 8.48 -14.50
N ILE A 98 4.70 8.15 -13.22
CA ILE A 98 3.60 7.94 -12.28
C ILE A 98 3.23 9.32 -11.71
N ARG A 99 1.92 9.60 -11.64
CA ARG A 99 1.38 10.83 -11.06
C ARG A 99 0.50 10.48 -9.87
N TYR A 100 0.51 11.33 -8.85
CA TYR A 100 -0.27 11.14 -7.65
C TYR A 100 -1.18 12.34 -7.42
N LEU A 101 -2.48 12.09 -7.33
CA LEU A 101 -3.49 13.08 -6.95
C LEU A 101 -3.94 12.81 -5.52
N HIS A 102 -3.70 13.77 -4.63
CA HIS A 102 -4.19 13.73 -3.26
C HIS A 102 -5.46 14.57 -3.10
N ILE A 103 -6.54 13.93 -2.68
CA ILE A 103 -7.82 14.55 -2.35
C ILE A 103 -8.01 14.44 -0.83
N GLY A 104 -7.79 15.54 -0.12
CA GLY A 104 -7.94 15.59 1.33
C GLY A 104 -9.41 15.59 1.77
N LYS A 105 -9.63 15.36 3.07
CA LYS A 105 -10.97 15.40 3.68
C LYS A 105 -11.72 16.70 3.41
N THR A 106 -11.02 17.83 3.43
CA THR A 106 -11.54 19.11 2.95
C THR A 106 -10.94 19.37 1.58
N ILE A 107 -11.79 19.47 0.57
CA ILE A 107 -11.35 19.66 -0.82
C ILE A 107 -11.22 21.17 -1.10
N ASN A 108 -10.03 21.59 -1.52
CA ASN A 108 -9.84 22.88 -2.16
C ASN A 108 -10.06 22.69 -3.68
N ASN A 109 -11.19 23.18 -4.19
CA ASN A 109 -11.61 22.96 -5.58
C ASN A 109 -10.66 23.57 -6.61
N GLN A 110 -10.16 24.77 -6.33
CA GLN A 110 -9.20 25.45 -7.21
C GLN A 110 -7.89 24.65 -7.31
N LYS A 111 -7.38 24.18 -6.15
CA LYS A 111 -6.20 23.30 -6.11
C LYS A 111 -6.46 22.00 -6.86
N LEU A 112 -7.59 21.34 -6.60
CA LEU A 112 -7.95 20.08 -7.27
C LEU A 112 -7.97 20.22 -8.80
N LEU A 113 -8.60 21.29 -9.31
CA LEU A 113 -8.64 21.55 -10.75
C LEU A 113 -7.25 21.82 -11.34
N ASN A 114 -6.39 22.57 -10.65
CA ASN A 114 -5.02 22.82 -11.08
C ASN A 114 -4.15 21.55 -11.06
N ASP A 115 -4.30 20.70 -10.03
CA ASP A 115 -3.63 19.41 -9.97
C ASP A 115 -4.08 18.51 -11.14
N ILE A 116 -5.38 18.45 -11.41
CA ILE A 116 -5.94 17.66 -12.53
C ILE A 116 -5.45 18.18 -13.88
N LEU A 117 -5.44 19.50 -14.08
CA LEU A 117 -4.90 20.11 -15.31
C LEU A 117 -3.44 19.71 -15.50
N THR A 118 -2.64 19.85 -14.44
CA THR A 118 -1.22 19.49 -14.46
C THR A 118 -0.99 18.02 -14.79
N ILE A 119 -1.81 17.13 -14.24
CA ILE A 119 -1.77 15.70 -14.53
C ILE A 119 -2.12 15.42 -15.99
N ASN A 120 -3.22 15.98 -16.49
CA ASN A 120 -3.68 15.76 -17.87
C ASN A 120 -2.69 16.32 -18.91
N LEU A 121 -1.97 17.39 -18.59
CA LEU A 121 -0.96 18.00 -19.47
C LEU A 121 0.43 17.40 -19.28
N THR A 122 0.61 16.39 -18.42
CA THR A 122 1.89 15.72 -18.24
C THR A 122 2.32 15.06 -19.56
N THR A 123 3.49 15.47 -20.07
CA THR A 123 4.11 14.89 -21.26
C THR A 123 5.44 14.23 -20.91
N LYS A 124 5.84 13.23 -21.72
CA LYS A 124 7.19 12.66 -21.61
C LYS A 124 8.21 13.70 -22.07
N LEU A 125 9.33 13.77 -21.38
CA LEU A 125 10.39 14.72 -21.72
C LEU A 125 11.02 14.30 -23.05
N ASP A 126 10.89 15.14 -24.07
CA ASP A 126 11.37 14.82 -25.40
C ASP A 126 12.92 14.77 -25.44
N PRO A 127 13.53 14.00 -26.37
CA PRO A 127 14.97 13.83 -26.44
C PRO A 127 15.75 15.14 -26.64
N THR A 128 15.17 16.13 -27.32
CA THR A 128 15.79 17.43 -27.54
C THR A 128 15.88 18.21 -26.23
N MET A 129 14.83 18.16 -25.43
CA MET A 129 14.77 18.80 -24.12
C MET A 129 15.69 18.08 -23.13
N GLN A 130 15.80 16.74 -23.18
CA GLN A 130 16.80 15.99 -22.42
C GLN A 130 18.22 16.44 -22.77
N ALA A 131 18.54 16.56 -24.07
CA ALA A 131 19.85 17.02 -24.51
C ALA A 131 20.19 18.44 -24.02
N ARG A 132 19.19 19.34 -23.92
CA ARG A 132 19.38 20.67 -23.33
C ARG A 132 19.67 20.61 -21.84
N ILE A 133 19.03 19.71 -21.10
CA ILE A 133 19.30 19.50 -19.68
C ILE A 133 20.73 18.99 -19.48
N PHE A 134 21.19 18.02 -20.28
CA PHE A 134 22.55 17.52 -20.18
C PHE A 134 23.61 18.57 -20.50
N LYS A 135 23.34 19.54 -21.38
CA LYS A 135 24.23 20.70 -21.57
C LYS A 135 24.43 21.54 -20.30
N VAL A 136 23.45 21.55 -19.38
CA VAL A 136 23.63 22.22 -18.08
C VAL A 136 24.66 21.47 -17.22
N SER A 137 24.73 20.14 -17.34
CA SER A 137 25.76 19.34 -16.67
C SER A 137 27.16 19.72 -17.17
N ASP A 138 27.32 19.97 -18.47
CA ASP A 138 28.58 20.46 -19.06
C ASP A 138 29.03 21.81 -18.44
N TYR A 139 28.12 22.63 -17.92
CA TYR A 139 28.49 23.89 -17.25
C TYR A 139 29.12 23.68 -15.88
N ILE A 140 28.92 22.52 -15.25
CA ILE A 140 29.43 22.23 -13.91
C ILE A 140 30.91 21.82 -13.98
N ASP A 141 31.30 21.08 -15.02
CA ASP A 141 32.64 20.50 -15.13
C ASP A 141 33.41 20.89 -16.41
N GLY A 142 32.78 21.58 -17.35
CA GLY A 142 33.38 22.02 -18.61
C GLY A 142 33.53 20.92 -19.66
N THR A 143 33.02 19.70 -19.40
CA THR A 143 33.13 18.57 -20.32
C THR A 143 31.89 18.47 -21.19
N LEU A 144 32.04 18.61 -22.51
CA LEU A 144 30.94 18.48 -23.47
C LEU A 144 30.34 17.06 -23.44
N GLY A 145 29.03 16.98 -23.20
CA GLY A 145 28.28 15.73 -23.18
C GLY A 145 28.42 14.93 -21.89
N ASN A 146 28.76 15.58 -20.77
CA ASN A 146 28.86 14.89 -19.49
C ASN A 146 27.47 14.50 -18.94
N SER A 147 27.23 13.20 -18.84
CA SER A 147 25.99 12.63 -18.29
C SER A 147 26.13 12.12 -16.84
N ASN A 148 27.16 12.53 -16.10
CA ASN A 148 27.41 12.07 -14.72
C ASN A 148 26.29 12.49 -13.76
N TYR A 149 25.60 13.59 -14.05
CA TYR A 149 24.44 14.05 -13.30
C TYR A 149 23.15 13.53 -13.94
N LYS A 150 22.58 12.47 -13.35
CA LYS A 150 21.31 11.91 -13.80
C LYS A 150 20.16 12.83 -13.41
N ILE A 151 19.16 12.94 -14.29
CA ILE A 151 17.90 13.59 -13.96
C ILE A 151 17.23 12.81 -12.84
N PHE A 152 16.89 13.49 -11.75
CA PHE A 152 16.22 12.86 -10.60
C PHE A 152 14.69 12.80 -10.80
N GLN A 153 14.06 13.91 -11.12
CA GLN A 153 12.61 14.02 -11.33
C GLN A 153 12.33 15.19 -12.28
N THR A 154 11.20 15.13 -13.00
CA THR A 154 10.72 16.26 -13.82
C THR A 154 9.25 16.52 -13.51
N THR A 155 8.95 17.74 -13.10
CA THR A 155 7.60 18.20 -12.79
C THR A 155 7.22 19.34 -13.73
N SER A 156 5.93 19.42 -14.03
CA SER A 156 5.30 20.55 -14.69
C SER A 156 4.26 21.11 -13.71
N ASP A 157 4.02 22.42 -13.75
CA ASP A 157 2.98 23.07 -12.95
C ASP A 157 2.16 23.98 -13.88
N TYR A 158 0.87 23.71 -13.95
CA TYR A 158 -0.09 24.48 -14.74
C TYR A 158 -1.18 25.00 -13.82
N GLN A 159 -1.38 26.31 -13.84
CA GLN A 159 -2.33 26.99 -12.95
C GLN A 159 -3.38 27.74 -13.77
N MET A 160 -4.64 27.43 -13.49
CA MET A 160 -5.78 28.24 -13.90
C MET A 160 -5.96 29.37 -12.91
N TYR A 161 -6.32 30.54 -13.45
CA TYR A 161 -6.82 31.66 -12.68
C TYR A 161 -8.31 31.46 -12.44
N PHE A 162 -8.76 31.69 -11.22
CA PHE A 162 -10.17 31.61 -10.81
C PHE A 162 -10.59 32.97 -10.27
N ASP A 163 -11.61 33.56 -10.88
CA ASP A 163 -12.22 34.83 -10.48
C ASP A 163 -13.39 34.65 -9.51
N GLU A 164 -13.84 33.41 -9.29
CA GLU A 164 -14.97 33.06 -8.43
C GLU A 164 -14.66 31.87 -7.51
N ASP A 165 -15.44 31.76 -6.44
CA ASP A 165 -15.44 30.59 -5.56
C ASP A 165 -16.15 29.43 -6.25
N ILE A 166 -15.43 28.33 -6.46
CA ILE A 166 -15.96 27.13 -7.12
C ILE A 166 -16.43 26.15 -6.05
N SER A 167 -17.65 25.65 -6.22
CA SER A 167 -18.21 24.54 -5.44
C SER A 167 -18.69 23.43 -6.38
N PHE A 168 -18.62 22.18 -5.90
CA PHE A 168 -19.03 21.00 -6.65
C PHE A 168 -19.98 20.14 -5.83
N THR A 169 -20.93 19.54 -6.52
CA THR A 169 -21.73 18.42 -6.03
C THR A 169 -20.94 17.10 -6.09
N THR A 170 -21.40 16.07 -5.38
CA THR A 170 -20.82 14.72 -5.45
C THR A 170 -20.76 14.16 -6.88
N GLU A 171 -21.82 14.36 -7.67
CA GLU A 171 -21.86 13.93 -9.07
C GLU A 171 -20.81 14.65 -9.93
N GLU A 172 -20.59 15.94 -9.66
CA GLU A 172 -19.57 16.72 -10.36
C GLU A 172 -18.15 16.28 -10.01
N TYR A 173 -17.86 15.97 -8.74
CA TYR A 173 -16.57 15.36 -8.38
C TYR A 173 -16.35 14.05 -9.15
N GLN A 174 -17.35 13.16 -9.20
CA GLN A 174 -17.25 11.91 -9.95
C GLN A 174 -16.98 12.16 -11.44
N ARG A 175 -17.69 13.12 -12.06
CA ARG A 175 -17.49 13.50 -13.47
C ARG A 175 -16.09 14.09 -13.70
N ILE A 176 -15.62 14.96 -12.82
CA ILE A 176 -14.29 15.58 -12.93
C ILE A 176 -13.19 14.52 -12.84
N LEU A 177 -13.27 13.61 -11.86
CA LEU A 177 -12.28 12.56 -11.70
C LEU A 177 -12.30 11.55 -12.86
N SER A 178 -13.46 11.29 -13.46
CA SER A 178 -13.57 10.37 -14.61
C SER A 178 -13.07 10.96 -15.92
N ASN A 179 -12.94 12.28 -16.01
CA ASN A 179 -12.33 12.96 -17.15
C ASN A 179 -10.80 13.06 -17.06
N ILE A 180 -10.17 12.49 -16.02
CA ILE A 180 -8.71 12.42 -15.97
C ILE A 180 -8.23 11.32 -16.92
N THR A 181 -7.48 11.72 -17.95
CA THR A 181 -7.08 10.83 -19.06
C THR A 181 -5.69 10.19 -18.85
N TYR A 182 -4.99 10.57 -17.78
CA TYR A 182 -3.63 10.12 -17.53
C TYR A 182 -3.57 8.68 -17.03
N GLN A 183 -3.05 7.77 -17.87
CA GLN A 183 -3.10 6.32 -17.66
C GLN A 183 -2.31 5.77 -16.47
N TYR A 184 -1.37 6.54 -15.90
CA TYR A 184 -0.52 6.12 -14.77
C TYR A 184 -0.82 6.94 -13.50
N LEU A 185 -2.09 7.29 -13.30
CA LEU A 185 -2.56 8.06 -12.16
C LEU A 185 -2.86 7.18 -10.94
N VAL A 186 -2.18 7.47 -9.84
CA VAL A 186 -2.53 6.99 -8.50
C VAL A 186 -3.40 8.06 -7.82
N ILE A 187 -4.57 7.68 -7.29
CA ILE A 187 -5.43 8.60 -6.55
C ILE A 187 -5.49 8.22 -5.08
N GLY A 188 -5.17 9.16 -4.19
CA GLY A 188 -5.38 9.07 -2.76
C GLY A 188 -6.58 9.91 -2.33
N ILE A 189 -7.62 9.32 -1.74
CA ILE A 189 -8.79 10.07 -1.23
C ILE A 189 -8.97 9.81 0.26
N ASP A 190 -8.90 10.89 1.04
CA ASP A 190 -9.10 10.83 2.50
C ASP A 190 -10.58 10.96 2.85
N ASN A 191 -11.06 10.11 3.77
CA ASN A 191 -12.44 10.06 4.24
C ASN A 191 -13.44 10.07 3.09
N VAL A 192 -13.38 9.05 2.23
CA VAL A 192 -14.18 8.96 1.00
C VAL A 192 -15.69 9.19 1.25
N GLU A 193 -16.20 8.77 2.40
CA GLU A 193 -17.59 8.94 2.82
C GLU A 193 -18.08 10.40 2.87
N GLN A 194 -17.17 11.39 2.88
CA GLN A 194 -17.54 12.80 2.95
C GLN A 194 -18.00 13.36 1.60
N HIS A 195 -17.46 12.82 0.49
CA HIS A 195 -17.65 13.41 -0.84
C HIS A 195 -18.10 12.39 -1.89
N PHE A 196 -17.97 11.09 -1.61
CA PHE A 196 -18.20 10.02 -2.58
C PHE A 196 -19.05 8.89 -1.99
N ASP A 197 -19.95 8.35 -2.80
CA ASP A 197 -20.67 7.12 -2.52
C ASP A 197 -19.96 5.88 -3.12
N THR A 198 -20.46 4.69 -2.79
CA THR A 198 -19.88 3.41 -3.25
C THR A 198 -19.97 3.22 -4.76
N GLU A 199 -21.00 3.73 -5.44
CA GLU A 199 -21.09 3.67 -6.89
C GLU A 199 -20.04 4.55 -7.58
N SER A 200 -19.83 5.75 -7.05
CA SER A 200 -18.79 6.69 -7.50
C SER A 200 -17.40 6.07 -7.36
N LEU A 201 -17.10 5.45 -6.21
CA LEU A 201 -15.83 4.77 -5.98
C LEU A 201 -15.62 3.59 -6.95
N LYS A 202 -16.67 2.82 -7.24
CA LYS A 202 -16.60 1.72 -8.23
C LYS A 202 -16.26 2.25 -9.62
N LYS A 203 -16.89 3.34 -10.05
CA LYS A 203 -16.57 4.00 -11.32
C LYS A 203 -15.13 4.51 -11.32
N ILE A 204 -14.69 5.20 -10.26
CA ILE A 204 -13.31 5.70 -10.15
C ILE A 204 -12.29 4.57 -10.30
N ASN A 205 -12.52 3.43 -9.68
CA ASN A 205 -11.63 2.27 -9.76
C ASN A 205 -11.53 1.67 -11.18
N GLN A 206 -12.51 1.87 -12.06
CA GLN A 206 -12.49 1.28 -13.41
C GLN A 206 -11.45 1.91 -14.34
N TYR A 207 -11.17 3.20 -14.21
CA TYR A 207 -10.29 3.94 -15.12
C TYR A 207 -8.97 4.42 -14.47
N THR A 208 -8.80 4.22 -13.18
CA THR A 208 -7.58 4.61 -12.45
C THR A 208 -6.53 3.50 -12.45
N TYR A 209 -5.26 3.89 -12.50
CA TYR A 209 -4.15 2.95 -12.43
C TYR A 209 -4.07 2.30 -11.05
N GLN A 210 -4.24 3.10 -10.00
CA GLN A 210 -4.29 2.64 -8.62
C GLN A 210 -5.07 3.62 -7.74
N THR A 211 -5.78 3.10 -6.74
CA THR A 211 -6.50 3.95 -5.76
C THR A 211 -6.19 3.52 -4.33
N ILE A 212 -6.05 4.52 -3.46
CA ILE A 212 -5.87 4.33 -2.02
C ILE A 212 -6.87 5.25 -1.31
N TYR A 213 -7.88 4.64 -0.72
CA TYR A 213 -8.95 5.34 -0.03
C TYR A 213 -8.79 5.19 1.47
N THR A 214 -9.22 6.18 2.24
CA THR A 214 -9.40 6.01 3.68
C THR A 214 -10.88 6.14 4.00
N THR A 215 -11.37 5.33 4.94
CA THR A 215 -12.73 5.47 5.43
C THR A 215 -12.84 5.14 6.90
N ASN A 216 -13.83 5.75 7.55
CA ASN A 216 -14.31 5.29 8.84
C ASN A 216 -15.70 4.61 8.75
N ASP A 217 -16.35 4.62 7.59
CA ASP A 217 -17.71 4.14 7.39
C ASP A 217 -17.78 2.63 7.14
N SER A 218 -18.49 1.91 8.01
CA SER A 218 -18.68 0.46 7.88
C SER A 218 -19.48 0.04 6.64
N ALA A 219 -20.36 0.88 6.10
CA ALA A 219 -21.14 0.56 4.92
C ALA A 219 -20.25 0.46 3.67
N ILE A 220 -19.29 1.38 3.54
CA ILE A 220 -18.28 1.37 2.48
C ILE A 220 -17.40 0.12 2.62
N VAL A 221 -16.95 -0.20 3.84
CA VAL A 221 -16.12 -1.39 4.09
C VAL A 221 -16.82 -2.69 3.70
N LYS A 222 -18.12 -2.82 3.99
CA LYS A 222 -18.89 -4.05 3.71
C LYS A 222 -19.20 -4.25 2.23
N THR A 223 -19.25 -3.18 1.45
CA THR A 223 -19.61 -3.19 0.03
C THR A 223 -18.42 -3.04 -0.91
N ASN A 224 -17.21 -2.88 -0.35
CA ASN A 224 -15.97 -2.75 -1.10
C ASN A 224 -15.49 -4.12 -1.57
N ASP A 225 -15.46 -4.30 -2.89
CA ASP A 225 -15.03 -5.55 -3.54
C ASP A 225 -13.49 -5.68 -3.64
N TYR A 226 -12.75 -4.69 -3.15
CA TYR A 226 -11.29 -4.59 -3.30
C TYR A 226 -10.54 -4.80 -1.98
N TYR A 227 -9.22 -4.82 -2.04
CA TYR A 227 -8.34 -5.07 -0.90
C TYR A 227 -8.58 -4.07 0.24
N VAL A 228 -8.77 -4.58 1.47
CA VAL A 228 -8.98 -3.77 2.68
C VAL A 228 -7.78 -3.94 3.59
N SER A 229 -7.02 -2.87 3.79
CA SER A 229 -5.84 -2.86 4.66
C SER A 229 -6.16 -2.19 5.98
N THR A 230 -5.91 -2.91 7.08
CA THR A 230 -6.17 -2.46 8.45
C THR A 230 -4.92 -1.84 9.07
N LEU A 231 -5.03 -0.57 9.47
CA LEU A 231 -4.01 0.11 10.28
C LEU A 231 -4.43 0.08 11.75
N TYR A 232 -3.77 -0.78 12.51
CA TYR A 232 -3.99 -0.94 13.94
C TYR A 232 -3.16 0.04 14.76
N LYS A 233 -3.68 0.42 15.94
CA LYS A 233 -2.95 1.26 16.91
C LYS A 233 -2.30 0.43 18.03
N GLY A 234 -2.59 -0.87 18.10
CA GLY A 234 -2.15 -1.75 19.17
C GLY A 234 -3.03 -1.69 20.42
N ASN A 235 -4.13 -0.93 20.39
CA ASN A 235 -5.17 -0.98 21.42
C ASN A 235 -6.20 -2.03 21.03
N LYS A 236 -6.30 -3.11 21.81
CA LYS A 236 -7.17 -4.26 21.54
C LYS A 236 -8.63 -3.87 21.24
N ASN A 237 -9.19 -2.89 21.96
CA ASN A 237 -10.58 -2.48 21.75
C ASN A 237 -10.77 -1.75 20.40
N ASP A 238 -9.90 -0.78 20.11
CA ASP A 238 -9.97 -0.01 18.86
C ASP A 238 -9.68 -0.90 17.63
N ASP A 239 -8.76 -1.85 17.80
CA ASP A 239 -8.40 -2.83 16.78
C ASP A 239 -9.58 -3.79 16.52
N PHE A 240 -10.30 -4.21 17.57
CA PHE A 240 -11.52 -5.01 17.44
C PHE A 240 -12.67 -4.24 16.78
N ASP A 241 -12.87 -2.96 17.12
CA ASP A 241 -13.87 -2.12 16.44
C ASP A 241 -13.55 -1.94 14.94
N THR A 242 -12.27 -1.95 14.58
CA THR A 242 -11.84 -1.95 13.17
C THR A 242 -12.21 -3.27 12.48
N VAL A 243 -11.97 -4.40 13.15
CA VAL A 243 -12.37 -5.73 12.67
C VAL A 243 -13.89 -5.79 12.46
N LYS A 244 -14.68 -5.25 13.38
CA LYS A 244 -16.15 -5.18 13.29
C LYS A 244 -16.66 -4.53 12.02
N LYS A 245 -15.94 -3.54 11.47
CA LYS A 245 -16.34 -2.89 10.21
C LYS A 245 -16.38 -3.87 9.03
N ARG A 246 -15.58 -4.93 9.07
CA ARG A 246 -15.53 -5.99 8.04
C ARG A 246 -16.62 -7.05 8.21
N LEU A 247 -17.31 -7.08 9.35
CA LEU A 247 -18.31 -8.10 9.63
C LEU A 247 -19.62 -7.79 8.89
N SER A 248 -20.11 -8.75 8.13
CA SER A 248 -21.44 -8.72 7.52
C SER A 248 -22.46 -9.42 8.43
N SER A 249 -23.73 -9.00 8.36
CA SER A 249 -24.84 -9.64 9.09
C SER A 249 -25.22 -11.03 8.57
N LYS A 250 -24.54 -11.54 7.53
CA LYS A 250 -24.82 -12.87 6.96
C LYS A 250 -24.39 -13.96 7.95
N GLN A 251 -25.36 -14.59 8.60
CA GLN A 251 -25.20 -15.71 9.56
C GLN A 251 -24.47 -16.96 9.01
N ASN A 252 -24.05 -16.96 7.74
CA ASN A 252 -23.42 -18.10 7.07
C ASN A 252 -21.93 -17.92 6.74
N LYS A 253 -21.30 -16.77 7.05
CA LYS A 253 -19.86 -16.61 6.85
C LYS A 253 -19.05 -17.03 8.07
N THR A 254 -17.95 -17.74 7.84
CA THR A 254 -16.91 -18.04 8.83
C THR A 254 -15.76 -17.05 8.66
N TYR A 255 -15.37 -16.38 9.73
CA TYR A 255 -14.24 -15.44 9.71
C TYR A 255 -12.95 -16.19 10.02
N LEU A 256 -12.07 -16.27 9.02
CA LEU A 256 -10.76 -16.90 9.12
C LEU A 256 -9.76 -15.89 9.70
N LEU A 257 -9.35 -16.10 10.94
CA LEU A 257 -8.41 -15.24 11.65
C LEU A 257 -6.98 -15.71 11.38
N VAL A 258 -6.11 -14.81 10.93
CA VAL A 258 -4.70 -15.08 10.57
C VAL A 258 -3.78 -14.10 11.29
N GLU A 259 -2.51 -14.45 11.46
CA GLU A 259 -1.58 -13.69 12.29
C GLU A 259 -1.22 -12.34 11.69
N GLY A 260 -0.70 -12.35 10.46
CA GLY A 260 -0.07 -11.22 9.82
C GLY A 260 -0.89 -10.64 8.67
N LYS A 261 -0.64 -9.37 8.39
CA LYS A 261 -1.17 -8.70 7.18
C LYS A 261 -0.64 -9.32 5.87
N TYR A 262 0.56 -9.91 5.89
CA TYR A 262 1.16 -10.54 4.71
C TYR A 262 0.53 -11.90 4.40
N ASP A 263 -0.04 -12.55 5.40
CA ASP A 263 -0.65 -13.88 5.26
C ASP A 263 -1.97 -13.80 4.49
N VAL A 264 -2.65 -12.65 4.54
CA VAL A 264 -3.97 -12.43 3.93
C VAL A 264 -4.02 -12.88 2.47
N ASN A 265 -3.04 -12.50 1.64
CA ASN A 265 -3.03 -12.89 0.22
C ASN A 265 -2.90 -14.39 0.01
N TRP A 266 -2.18 -15.11 0.88
CA TRP A 266 -2.07 -16.56 0.82
C TRP A 266 -3.44 -17.19 1.03
N TYR A 267 -4.10 -16.85 2.14
CA TYR A 267 -5.39 -17.42 2.51
C TYR A 267 -6.53 -16.99 1.59
N GLU A 268 -6.61 -15.70 1.20
CA GLU A 268 -7.64 -15.22 0.27
C GLU A 268 -7.51 -15.90 -1.11
N THR A 269 -6.28 -16.13 -1.57
CA THR A 269 -6.04 -16.83 -2.83
C THR A 269 -6.39 -18.31 -2.74
N ALA A 270 -6.03 -18.99 -1.64
CA ALA A 270 -6.44 -20.37 -1.41
C ALA A 270 -7.96 -20.52 -1.35
N ILE A 271 -8.66 -19.67 -0.59
CA ILE A 271 -10.13 -19.65 -0.50
C ILE A 271 -10.76 -19.46 -1.89
N ARG A 272 -10.20 -18.57 -2.72
CA ARG A 272 -10.65 -18.37 -4.10
C ARG A 272 -10.44 -19.60 -4.97
N LEU A 273 -9.29 -20.24 -4.89
CA LEU A 273 -8.98 -21.45 -5.67
C LEU A 273 -9.85 -22.64 -5.25
N LEU A 274 -10.34 -22.64 -4.01
CA LEU A 274 -11.24 -23.65 -3.45
C LEU A 274 -12.74 -23.31 -3.61
N ASP A 275 -13.08 -22.21 -4.30
CA ASP A 275 -14.47 -21.74 -4.50
C ASP A 275 -15.24 -21.50 -3.19
N LYS A 276 -14.55 -20.96 -2.17
CA LYS A 276 -15.08 -20.75 -0.81
C LYS A 276 -15.25 -19.27 -0.42
N GLN A 277 -15.14 -18.30 -1.35
CA GLN A 277 -15.19 -16.86 -1.02
C GLN A 277 -16.53 -16.40 -0.43
N GLU A 278 -17.63 -17.08 -0.76
CA GLU A 278 -18.95 -16.78 -0.19
C GLU A 278 -19.10 -17.29 1.24
N SER A 279 -18.29 -18.28 1.65
CA SER A 279 -18.35 -18.91 2.96
C SER A 279 -17.31 -18.35 3.94
N TYR A 280 -16.19 -17.82 3.45
CA TYR A 280 -15.08 -17.37 4.30
C TYR A 280 -14.66 -15.92 4.03
N THR A 281 -14.24 -15.22 5.09
CA THR A 281 -13.60 -13.90 5.01
C THR A 281 -12.35 -13.91 5.88
N VAL A 282 -11.20 -13.51 5.32
CA VAL A 282 -9.91 -13.49 6.04
C VAL A 282 -9.74 -12.19 6.84
N ILE A 283 -9.35 -12.29 8.11
CA ILE A 283 -9.10 -11.17 9.01
C ILE A 283 -7.68 -11.26 9.57
N PRO A 284 -6.78 -10.30 9.22
CA PRO A 284 -5.48 -10.23 9.85
C PRO A 284 -5.62 -9.65 11.27
N CYS A 285 -5.13 -10.36 12.27
CA CYS A 285 -5.24 -9.95 13.67
C CYS A 285 -4.03 -9.17 14.17
N GLY A 286 -2.92 -9.07 13.44
CA GLY A 286 -1.74 -8.32 13.89
C GLY A 286 -0.95 -9.03 14.99
N GLY A 287 -0.95 -10.36 14.99
CA GLY A 287 -0.19 -11.24 15.88
C GLY A 287 -1.03 -12.17 16.75
N VAL A 288 -0.40 -13.25 17.22
CA VAL A 288 -1.02 -14.34 18.01
C VAL A 288 -1.77 -13.84 19.24
N GLY A 289 -1.20 -12.88 19.98
CA GLY A 289 -1.83 -12.36 21.19
C GLY A 289 -3.15 -11.61 20.95
N ASN A 290 -3.37 -11.08 19.75
CA ASN A 290 -4.61 -10.41 19.39
C ASN A 290 -5.65 -11.38 18.80
N ILE A 291 -5.21 -12.46 18.15
CA ILE A 291 -6.10 -13.51 17.62
C ILE A 291 -7.04 -14.04 18.70
N THR A 292 -6.50 -14.43 19.87
CA THR A 292 -7.32 -14.99 20.96
C THR A 292 -8.39 -14.01 21.41
N PHE A 293 -8.02 -12.73 21.57
CA PHE A 293 -8.97 -11.69 21.97
C PHE A 293 -10.06 -11.48 20.91
N VAL A 294 -9.69 -11.33 19.64
CA VAL A 294 -10.64 -11.13 18.53
C VAL A 294 -11.58 -12.33 18.40
N LYS A 295 -11.05 -13.56 18.48
CA LYS A 295 -11.85 -14.80 18.46
C LYS A 295 -12.91 -14.80 19.55
N GLU A 296 -12.52 -14.58 20.80
CA GLU A 296 -13.45 -14.60 21.94
C GLU A 296 -14.57 -13.56 21.79
N GLN A 297 -14.24 -12.36 21.32
CA GLN A 297 -15.23 -11.30 21.15
C GLN A 297 -16.20 -11.59 19.99
N LEU A 298 -15.70 -12.10 18.87
CA LEU A 298 -16.53 -12.50 17.74
C LEU A 298 -17.49 -13.65 18.11
N GLU A 299 -16.98 -14.66 18.81
CA GLU A 299 -17.79 -15.80 19.25
C GLU A 299 -18.86 -15.39 20.27
N LYS A 300 -18.54 -14.46 21.20
CA LYS A 300 -19.53 -13.86 22.12
C LYS A 300 -20.65 -13.14 21.40
N GLU A 301 -20.35 -12.51 20.27
CA GLU A 301 -21.33 -11.83 19.42
C GLU A 301 -22.04 -12.77 18.43
N GLY A 302 -21.76 -14.08 18.50
CA GLY A 302 -22.45 -15.11 17.71
C GLY A 302 -21.88 -15.32 16.30
N TYR A 303 -20.69 -14.77 15.99
CA TYR A 303 -20.02 -15.00 14.72
C TYR A 303 -19.24 -16.32 14.73
N LYS A 304 -19.27 -17.03 13.60
CA LYS A 304 -18.44 -18.23 13.38
C LYS A 304 -17.02 -17.80 13.06
N THR A 305 -16.04 -18.36 13.76
CA THR A 305 -14.63 -18.09 13.51
C THR A 305 -13.86 -19.40 13.28
N LEU A 306 -12.82 -19.31 12.48
CA LEU A 306 -11.79 -20.34 12.31
C LEU A 306 -10.45 -19.65 12.45
N VAL A 307 -9.50 -20.27 13.13
CA VAL A 307 -8.15 -19.72 13.31
C VAL A 307 -7.17 -20.70 12.71
N ILE A 308 -6.30 -20.22 11.82
CA ILE A 308 -5.17 -20.97 11.30
C ILE A 308 -3.92 -20.15 11.63
N THR A 309 -2.93 -20.81 12.22
CA THR A 309 -1.72 -20.17 12.75
C THR A 309 -0.47 -20.70 12.08
N ASP A 310 0.62 -19.95 12.19
CA ASP A 310 1.93 -20.41 11.74
C ASP A 310 2.32 -21.71 12.49
N GLY A 311 3.06 -22.60 11.82
CA GLY A 311 3.44 -23.90 12.38
C GLY A 311 4.40 -23.81 13.57
N ASP A 312 5.06 -22.66 13.76
CA ASP A 312 5.87 -22.38 14.96
C ASP A 312 5.01 -22.07 16.20
N SER A 313 3.69 -21.97 16.03
CA SER A 313 2.74 -21.79 17.14
C SER A 313 2.12 -23.13 17.56
N ASN A 314 2.04 -23.37 18.88
CA ASN A 314 1.33 -24.53 19.44
C ASN A 314 -0.18 -24.25 19.57
N HIS A 315 -0.79 -23.53 18.63
CA HIS A 315 -2.13 -22.97 18.77
C HIS A 315 -3.10 -23.57 17.75
N TYR A 316 -4.17 -22.83 17.42
CA TYR A 316 -5.30 -23.32 16.64
C TYR A 316 -4.89 -23.65 15.21
N HIS A 317 -5.14 -24.89 14.77
CA HIS A 317 -4.88 -25.40 13.42
C HIS A 317 -3.53 -24.92 12.85
N PRO A 318 -2.39 -25.37 13.41
CA PRO A 318 -1.08 -24.89 13.00
C PRO A 318 -0.71 -25.46 11.64
N LEU A 319 -0.09 -24.64 10.80
CA LEU A 319 0.45 -25.08 9.51
C LEU A 319 1.56 -26.12 9.68
N GLU A 320 1.78 -26.97 8.66
CA GLU A 320 2.88 -27.95 8.64
C GLU A 320 4.26 -27.27 8.64
N ARG A 321 4.40 -26.12 7.98
CA ARG A 321 5.65 -25.33 7.98
C ARG A 321 5.61 -24.25 9.05
N GLU A 322 6.78 -23.92 9.61
CA GLU A 322 6.92 -22.94 10.69
C GLU A 322 6.26 -21.59 10.40
N ILE A 323 6.23 -21.16 9.13
CA ILE A 323 5.57 -19.93 8.68
C ILE A 323 5.03 -20.11 7.27
N VAL A 324 4.03 -19.32 6.89
CA VAL A 324 3.45 -19.36 5.53
C VAL A 324 4.46 -19.07 4.42
N GLU A 325 5.47 -18.23 4.66
CA GLU A 325 6.47 -17.89 3.64
C GLU A 325 7.32 -19.09 3.20
N LEU A 326 7.44 -20.12 4.04
CA LEU A 326 8.15 -21.33 3.68
C LEU A 326 7.42 -22.12 2.61
N TYR A 327 6.14 -21.86 2.29
CA TYR A 327 5.46 -22.49 1.17
C TYR A 327 5.82 -21.86 -0.19
N GLY A 328 6.63 -20.80 -0.24
CA GLY A 328 7.01 -20.14 -1.49
C GLY A 328 7.77 -21.04 -2.46
N ASP A 329 7.75 -20.72 -3.75
CA ASP A 329 8.54 -21.45 -4.75
C ASP A 329 10.05 -21.21 -4.59
N LEU A 330 10.83 -22.29 -4.65
CA LEU A 330 12.27 -22.26 -4.40
C LEU A 330 13.02 -21.45 -5.47
N ASP A 331 12.67 -21.63 -6.73
CA ASP A 331 13.32 -20.93 -7.85
C ASP A 331 13.02 -19.43 -7.81
N PHE A 332 11.77 -19.08 -7.50
CA PHE A 332 11.37 -17.70 -7.27
C PHE A 332 12.14 -17.06 -6.11
N ILE A 333 12.25 -17.74 -4.96
CA ILE A 333 12.99 -17.26 -3.78
C ILE A 333 14.46 -17.02 -4.15
N ASN A 334 15.13 -18.01 -4.72
CA ASN A 334 16.54 -17.93 -5.09
C ASN A 334 16.82 -16.79 -6.07
N ARG A 335 15.98 -16.66 -7.11
CA ARG A 335 16.13 -15.59 -8.10
C ARG A 335 15.88 -14.20 -7.49
N THR A 336 14.86 -14.07 -6.66
CA THR A 336 14.38 -12.76 -6.16
C THR A 336 15.25 -12.22 -5.03
N PHE A 337 15.74 -13.11 -4.15
CA PHE A 337 16.56 -12.72 -3.00
C PHE A 337 18.05 -13.01 -3.18
N HIS A 338 18.45 -13.50 -4.35
CA HIS A 338 19.83 -13.87 -4.68
C HIS A 338 20.41 -14.88 -3.67
N THR A 339 19.64 -15.93 -3.39
CA THR A 339 20.05 -17.04 -2.51
C THR A 339 20.33 -18.30 -3.31
N ASP A 340 21.07 -19.24 -2.71
CA ASP A 340 21.46 -20.51 -3.33
C ASP A 340 20.89 -21.72 -2.55
N PHE A 341 19.62 -21.65 -2.17
CA PHE A 341 18.98 -22.75 -1.45
C PHE A 341 18.81 -23.96 -2.38
N THR A 342 19.31 -25.13 -1.96
CA THR A 342 19.04 -26.40 -2.66
C THR A 342 17.67 -26.97 -2.31
N HIS A 343 17.18 -26.64 -1.12
CA HIS A 343 15.86 -26.99 -0.60
C HIS A 343 15.38 -25.83 0.26
N ILE A 344 14.05 -25.65 0.36
CA ILE A 344 13.50 -24.64 1.25
C ILE A 344 13.93 -24.93 2.69
N PRO A 345 14.44 -23.92 3.42
CA PRO A 345 14.81 -24.08 4.83
C PRO A 345 13.63 -24.56 5.68
N LYS A 346 13.90 -25.44 6.64
CA LYS A 346 12.86 -25.93 7.55
C LYS A 346 12.44 -24.91 8.61
N SER A 347 13.32 -23.95 8.92
CA SER A 347 13.06 -22.97 9.97
C SER A 347 13.07 -21.52 9.48
N LYS A 348 12.16 -20.73 10.04
CA LYS A 348 11.98 -19.28 9.85
C LYS A 348 13.27 -18.51 10.05
N HIS A 349 13.99 -18.81 11.13
CA HIS A 349 15.26 -18.13 11.44
C HIS A 349 16.31 -18.39 10.34
N THR A 350 16.41 -19.62 9.84
CA THR A 350 17.38 -19.96 8.78
C THR A 350 17.00 -19.27 7.46
N PHE A 351 15.70 -19.24 7.16
CA PHE A 351 15.17 -18.59 5.98
C PHE A 351 15.49 -17.09 5.96
N PHE A 352 15.03 -16.32 6.95
CA PHE A 352 15.21 -14.86 6.96
C PHE A 352 16.66 -14.43 7.13
N LYS A 353 17.47 -15.18 7.88
CA LYS A 353 18.90 -14.86 8.07
C LYS A 353 19.70 -14.92 6.77
N ALA A 354 19.27 -15.74 5.80
CA ALA A 354 19.92 -15.83 4.50
C ALA A 354 19.54 -14.70 3.54
N LEU A 355 18.45 -13.95 3.83
CA LEU A 355 17.98 -12.89 2.96
C LEU A 355 18.75 -11.60 3.23
N THR A 356 19.10 -10.88 2.16
CA THR A 356 19.76 -9.56 2.25
C THR A 356 18.77 -8.42 2.50
N VAL A 357 17.46 -8.72 2.43
CA VAL A 357 16.37 -7.78 2.65
C VAL A 357 15.77 -7.95 4.03
N LYS A 358 15.05 -6.92 4.51
CA LYS A 358 14.31 -7.00 5.78
C LYS A 358 13.18 -8.03 5.66
N ASP A 359 12.88 -8.71 6.77
CA ASP A 359 11.81 -9.72 6.86
C ASP A 359 10.48 -9.21 6.29
N ASP A 360 10.02 -8.02 6.71
CA ASP A 360 8.79 -7.38 6.17
C ASP A 360 8.75 -7.30 4.64
N VAL A 361 9.90 -6.99 4.02
CA VAL A 361 10.01 -6.87 2.56
C VAL A 361 9.91 -8.25 1.92
N ALA A 362 10.61 -9.24 2.47
CA ALA A 362 10.52 -10.62 2.00
C ALA A 362 9.11 -11.19 2.14
N LYS A 363 8.48 -11.00 3.30
CA LYS A 363 7.08 -11.39 3.57
C LYS A 363 6.14 -10.75 2.55
N ASN A 364 6.30 -9.46 2.27
CA ASN A 364 5.48 -8.77 1.28
C ASN A 364 5.65 -9.32 -0.14
N ILE A 365 6.88 -9.55 -0.58
CA ILE A 365 7.18 -10.09 -1.91
C ILE A 365 6.55 -11.49 -2.06
N LEU A 366 6.69 -12.34 -1.05
CA LEU A 366 6.13 -13.70 -1.06
C LEU A 366 4.60 -13.70 -0.96
N SER A 367 4.03 -12.78 -0.22
CA SER A 367 2.58 -12.52 -0.18
C SER A 367 2.04 -12.16 -1.58
N HIS A 368 2.73 -11.32 -2.33
CA HIS A 368 2.38 -10.97 -3.71
C HIS A 368 2.57 -12.12 -4.68
N TRP A 369 3.66 -12.89 -4.51
CA TRP A 369 3.87 -14.11 -5.28
C TRP A 369 2.70 -15.08 -5.11
N ALA A 370 2.28 -15.33 -3.87
CA ALA A 370 1.17 -16.22 -3.58
C ALA A 370 -0.13 -15.80 -4.27
N LYS A 371 -0.42 -14.49 -4.26
CA LYS A 371 -1.59 -13.92 -4.93
C LYS A 371 -1.66 -14.22 -6.44
N LYS A 372 -0.49 -14.22 -7.10
CA LYS A 372 -0.36 -14.33 -8.56
C LYS A 372 -0.10 -15.76 -9.03
N HIS A 373 0.53 -16.59 -8.21
CA HIS A 373 1.13 -17.85 -8.63
C HIS A 373 0.64 -19.08 -7.88
N LEU A 374 -0.15 -18.96 -6.80
CA LEU A 374 -0.77 -20.12 -6.17
C LEU A 374 -1.70 -20.83 -7.17
N THR A 375 -1.65 -22.16 -7.12
CA THR A 375 -2.49 -23.07 -7.90
C THR A 375 -3.25 -24.00 -6.96
N ALA A 376 -4.33 -24.63 -7.45
CA ALA A 376 -5.17 -25.48 -6.61
C ALA A 376 -4.43 -26.69 -6.04
N ASP A 377 -3.43 -27.22 -6.75
CA ASP A 377 -2.57 -28.34 -6.37
C ASP A 377 -1.39 -27.95 -5.46
N HIS A 378 -1.21 -26.65 -5.19
CA HIS A 378 -0.12 -26.18 -4.35
C HIS A 378 -0.21 -26.73 -2.92
N PRO A 379 0.90 -27.16 -2.27
CA PRO A 379 0.87 -27.79 -0.95
C PRO A 379 0.12 -26.98 0.12
N PHE A 380 0.33 -25.66 0.14
CA PHE A 380 -0.41 -24.75 1.02
C PHE A 380 -1.93 -24.82 0.77
N VAL A 381 -2.38 -24.79 -0.49
CA VAL A 381 -3.82 -24.82 -0.82
C VAL A 381 -4.45 -26.15 -0.44
N GLN A 382 -3.74 -27.25 -0.67
CA GLN A 382 -4.16 -28.61 -0.28
C GLN A 382 -4.30 -28.76 1.23
N GLU A 383 -3.39 -28.16 1.99
CA GLU A 383 -3.45 -28.16 3.45
C GLU A 383 -4.61 -27.30 3.97
N ILE A 384 -4.77 -26.09 3.44
CA ILE A 384 -5.90 -25.21 3.80
C ILE A 384 -7.25 -25.88 3.50
N ALA A 385 -7.36 -26.65 2.42
CA ALA A 385 -8.56 -27.40 2.08
C ALA A 385 -8.97 -28.45 3.13
N GLN A 386 -8.05 -28.87 4.02
CA GLN A 386 -8.35 -29.80 5.11
C GLN A 386 -9.00 -29.09 6.31
N TYR A 387 -8.76 -27.79 6.46
CA TYR A 387 -9.30 -26.97 7.55
C TYR A 387 -10.60 -26.25 7.18
N LEU A 388 -10.76 -25.88 5.91
CA LEU A 388 -11.97 -25.24 5.38
C LEU A 388 -12.99 -26.28 4.96
#